data_AF-A0A5J6G849-F1
#
_entry.id   AF-A0A5J6G849-F1
#
_cell.length_a   1.000
_cell.length_b   1.000
_cell.length_c   1.000
_cell.angle_alpha   90.00
_cell.angle_beta   90.00
_cell.angle_gamma   90.00
#
_symmetry.space_group_name_H-M   'P 1'
#
loop_
_entity.id
_entity.type
_entity.pdbx_description
1 polymer ?
#
loop_
_entity_poly.entity_id
_entity_poly.type
_entity_poly.pdbx_seq_one_letter_code
_entity_poly.pdbx_strand_id
1 'polypeptide(L)'
;MNGRRRHLICDTLGLLLTIHVSAGDVTDRQAATDMLPDLADRFPTITKVWADGGYTGTLITWALAILHLAVTVIKRTDEITGFVVLPRRWCVERSFAWLLRSRRLVRDYERRPDSSEAMIRWSMTMLMIRRLAGPRQA
;
A
#
# COMPACT_ATOMS: atom_id res chain seq x y z
N MET A 1 -8.91 -1.84 23.25
CA MET A 1 -9.29 -1.01 22.09
C MET A 1 -8.94 -1.79 20.84
N ASN A 2 -9.93 -2.31 20.11
CA ASN A 2 -9.66 -3.01 18.85
C ASN A 2 -9.36 -1.95 17.79
N GLY A 3 -8.09 -1.77 17.46
CA GLY A 3 -7.66 -0.88 16.38
C GLY A 3 -7.96 -1.50 15.01
N ARG A 4 -7.89 -0.69 13.95
CA ARG A 4 -7.90 -1.16 12.56
C ARG A 4 -6.63 -0.72 11.86
N ARG A 5 -6.17 -1.54 10.93
CA ARG A 5 -5.05 -1.23 10.04
C ARG A 5 -5.57 -1.09 8.61
N ARG A 6 -4.93 -0.19 7.87
CA ARG A 6 -5.20 0.08 6.46
C ARG A 6 -3.95 -0.34 5.71
N HIS A 7 -4.09 -1.23 4.74
CA HIS A 7 -2.98 -1.79 3.97
C HIS A 7 -3.15 -1.40 2.51
N LEU A 8 -2.16 -0.75 1.92
CA LEU A 8 -2.25 -0.25 0.55
C LEU A 8 -1.16 -0.88 -0.31
N ILE A 9 -1.54 -1.20 -1.55
CA ILE A 9 -0.58 -1.38 -2.65
C ILE A 9 -0.80 -0.22 -3.62
N CYS A 10 0.29 0.50 -3.90
CA CYS A 10 0.28 1.63 -4.83
C CYS A 10 1.27 1.41 -5.97
N ASP A 11 1.03 2.09 -7.08
CA ASP A 11 2.01 2.20 -8.16
C ASP A 11 3.19 3.11 -7.79
N THR A 12 4.09 3.31 -8.75
CA THR A 12 5.29 4.14 -8.57
C THR A 12 5.02 5.64 -8.34
N LEU A 13 3.87 6.13 -8.78
CA LEU A 13 3.39 7.50 -8.59
C LEU A 13 2.58 7.66 -7.28
N GLY A 14 2.36 6.57 -6.55
CA GLY A 14 1.53 6.51 -5.35
C GLY A 14 0.04 6.44 -5.65
N LEU A 15 -0.35 6.00 -6.85
CA LEU A 15 -1.75 5.74 -7.20
C LEU A 15 -2.19 4.39 -6.63
N LEU A 16 -3.38 4.34 -6.02
CA LEU A 16 -3.89 3.15 -5.36
C LEU A 16 -4.19 2.05 -6.39
N LEU A 17 -3.65 0.87 -6.16
CA LEU A 17 -3.95 -0.34 -6.93
C LEU A 17 -4.91 -1.23 -6.14
N THR A 18 -4.56 -1.52 -4.89
CA THR A 18 -5.37 -2.37 -4.00
C THR A 18 -5.38 -1.80 -2.57
N ILE A 19 -6.46 -2.07 -1.84
CA ILE A 19 -6.68 -1.64 -0.45
C ILE A 19 -7.28 -2.79 0.33
N HIS A 20 -6.82 -2.98 1.57
CA HIS A 20 -7.44 -3.88 2.53
C HIS A 20 -7.49 -3.22 3.90
N VAL A 21 -8.64 -3.30 4.57
CA VAL A 21 -8.79 -2.83 5.96
C VAL A 21 -9.01 -4.02 6.87
N SER A 22 -8.09 -4.21 7.82
CA SER A 22 -8.07 -5.35 8.73
C SER A 22 -8.20 -4.91 10.19
N ALA A 23 -8.37 -5.88 11.08
CA ALA A 23 -8.16 -5.68 12.51
C ALA A 23 -6.69 -5.29 12.80
N GLY A 24 -6.47 -4.60 13.92
CA GLY A 24 -5.18 -3.98 14.26
C GLY A 24 -4.09 -4.94 14.73
N ASP A 25 -4.46 -6.17 15.04
CA ASP A 25 -3.60 -7.30 15.39
C ASP A 25 -3.14 -8.08 14.15
N VAL A 26 -3.78 -7.88 12.99
CA VAL A 26 -3.34 -8.48 11.72
C VAL A 26 -1.99 -7.89 11.33
N THR A 27 -1.03 -8.78 11.10
CA THR A 27 0.31 -8.40 10.67
C THR A 27 0.32 -7.98 9.20
N ASP A 28 1.25 -7.12 8.83
CA ASP A 28 1.37 -6.65 7.46
C ASP A 28 1.67 -7.80 6.47
N ARG A 29 2.36 -8.86 6.94
CA ARG A 29 2.59 -10.10 6.17
C ARG A 29 1.29 -10.86 5.89
N GLN A 30 0.41 -10.99 6.88
CA GLN A 30 -0.89 -11.62 6.69
C GLN A 30 -1.73 -10.82 5.69
N ALA A 31 -1.83 -9.51 5.88
CA ALA A 31 -2.55 -8.64 4.96
C ALA A 31 -1.99 -8.72 3.52
N ALA A 32 -0.66 -8.79 3.34
CA ALA A 32 -0.08 -8.99 2.01
C ALA A 32 -0.45 -10.34 1.38
N THR A 33 -0.59 -11.40 2.18
CA THR A 33 -1.03 -12.71 1.67
C THR A 33 -2.44 -12.62 1.10
N ASP A 34 -3.31 -11.81 1.72
CA ASP A 34 -4.68 -11.59 1.26
C ASP A 34 -4.75 -10.64 0.04
N MET A 35 -3.85 -9.66 -0.03
CA MET A 35 -3.89 -8.60 -1.05
C MET A 35 -3.16 -8.93 -2.36
N LEU A 36 -2.08 -9.71 -2.31
CA LEU A 36 -1.26 -10.01 -3.50
C LEU A 36 -1.99 -10.82 -4.58
N PRO A 37 -2.88 -11.79 -4.26
CA PRO A 37 -3.66 -12.49 -5.27
C PRO A 37 -4.57 -11.54 -6.06
N ASP A 38 -5.26 -10.64 -5.37
CA ASP A 38 -6.15 -9.63 -5.98
C ASP A 38 -5.35 -8.57 -6.78
N LEU A 39 -4.08 -8.32 -6.43
CA LEU A 39 -3.17 -7.54 -7.27
C LEU A 39 -2.82 -8.29 -8.56
N ALA A 40 -2.41 -9.56 -8.45
CA ALA A 40 -1.98 -10.37 -9.59
C ALA A 40 -3.11 -10.59 -10.61
N ASP A 41 -4.32 -10.85 -10.12
CA ASP A 41 -5.51 -11.05 -10.95
C ASP A 41 -5.91 -9.78 -11.72
N ARG A 42 -5.97 -8.63 -11.02
CA ARG A 42 -6.39 -7.37 -11.66
C ARG A 42 -5.32 -6.70 -12.50
N PHE A 43 -4.05 -6.95 -12.20
CA PHE A 43 -2.91 -6.30 -12.84
C PHE A 43 -1.85 -7.32 -13.27
N PRO A 44 -2.14 -8.19 -14.26
CA PRO A 44 -1.27 -9.31 -14.63
C PRO A 44 0.09 -8.89 -15.21
N THR A 45 0.24 -7.63 -15.60
CA THR A 45 1.51 -7.06 -16.09
C THR A 45 2.45 -6.66 -14.96
N ILE A 46 1.97 -6.56 -13.72
CA ILE A 46 2.79 -6.26 -12.56
C ILE A 46 3.48 -7.55 -12.12
N THR A 47 4.80 -7.57 -12.18
CA THR A 47 5.62 -8.73 -11.78
C THR A 47 6.52 -8.43 -10.58
N LYS A 48 6.55 -7.18 -10.11
CA LYS A 48 7.45 -6.73 -9.04
C LYS A 48 6.74 -5.85 -8.03
N VAL A 49 6.91 -6.17 -6.75
CA VAL A 49 6.38 -5.41 -5.61
C VAL A 49 7.54 -5.08 -4.67
N TRP A 50 7.59 -3.83 -4.19
CA TRP A 50 8.55 -3.43 -3.15
C TRP A 50 7.84 -3.39 -1.79
N ALA A 51 8.52 -3.89 -0.78
CA ALA A 51 8.02 -3.90 0.59
C ALA A 51 9.12 -3.50 1.57
N ASP A 52 8.75 -3.12 2.80
CA ASP A 52 9.73 -2.80 3.84
C ASP A 52 10.24 -4.07 4.55
N GLY A 53 11.09 -3.87 5.57
CA GLY A 53 11.71 -4.95 6.33
C GLY A 53 10.76 -5.91 7.03
N GLY A 54 9.48 -5.57 7.21
CA GLY A 54 8.47 -6.42 7.84
C GLY A 54 7.97 -7.58 6.97
N TYR A 55 8.14 -7.48 5.65
CA TYR A 55 7.56 -8.42 4.67
C TYR A 55 8.52 -9.55 4.27
N THR A 56 9.23 -10.11 5.25
CA THR A 56 10.22 -11.19 5.05
C THR A 56 9.62 -12.58 5.19
N GLY A 57 10.38 -13.60 4.82
CA GLY A 57 10.06 -15.01 5.07
C GLY A 57 9.28 -15.66 3.92
N THR A 58 8.41 -16.61 4.28
CA THR A 58 7.68 -17.47 3.33
C THR A 58 6.79 -16.71 2.35
N LEU A 59 6.37 -15.48 2.68
CA LEU A 59 5.62 -14.61 1.78
C LEU A 59 6.36 -14.40 0.45
N ILE A 60 7.68 -14.18 0.48
CA ILE A 60 8.48 -13.87 -0.71
C ILE A 60 8.52 -15.09 -1.64
N THR A 61 8.81 -16.26 -1.09
CA THR A 61 8.91 -17.50 -1.87
C THR A 61 7.55 -17.93 -2.40
N TRP A 62 6.49 -17.82 -1.58
CA TRP A 62 5.12 -18.10 -2.00
C TRP A 62 4.63 -17.16 -3.12
N ALA A 63 4.83 -15.84 -2.98
CA ALA A 63 4.41 -14.87 -3.98
C ALA A 63 5.10 -15.11 -5.34
N LEU A 64 6.38 -15.47 -5.32
CA LEU A 64 7.10 -15.80 -6.54
C LEU A 64 6.63 -17.12 -7.17
N ALA A 65 6.43 -18.15 -6.35
CA ALA A 65 6.10 -19.49 -6.83
C ALA A 65 4.65 -19.62 -7.32
N ILE A 66 3.71 -18.96 -6.64
CA ILE A 66 2.27 -19.11 -6.89
C ILE A 66 1.69 -17.96 -7.72
N LEU A 67 2.15 -16.73 -7.46
CA LEU A 67 1.60 -15.52 -8.09
C LEU A 67 2.50 -14.94 -9.17
N HIS A 68 3.70 -15.51 -9.39
CA HIS A 68 4.74 -14.95 -10.27
C HIS A 68 5.11 -13.49 -9.92
N LEU A 69 4.98 -13.13 -8.64
CA LEU A 69 5.28 -11.80 -8.12
C LEU A 69 6.61 -11.78 -7.35
N ALA A 70 7.58 -11.04 -7.86
CA ALA A 70 8.84 -10.81 -7.18
C ALA A 70 8.69 -9.73 -6.09
N VAL A 71 8.56 -10.16 -4.84
CA VAL A 71 8.53 -9.28 -3.66
C VAL A 71 9.96 -8.92 -3.24
N THR A 72 10.36 -7.67 -3.49
CA THR A 72 11.67 -7.13 -3.12
C THR A 72 11.55 -6.37 -1.80
N VAL A 73 12.14 -6.93 -0.74
CA VAL A 73 12.21 -6.27 0.57
C VAL A 73 13.36 -5.27 0.60
N ILE A 74 13.04 -4.00 0.79
CA ILE A 74 14.01 -2.90 0.91
C ILE A 74 14.33 -2.70 2.39
N LYS A 75 15.52 -3.13 2.79
CA LYS A 75 16.07 -2.91 4.14
C LYS A 75 17.20 -1.90 4.10
N ARG A 76 17.38 -1.19 5.21
CA ARG A 76 18.59 -0.42 5.47
C ARG A 76 19.70 -1.41 5.85
N THR A 77 20.91 -1.17 5.37
CA THR A 77 22.11 -1.87 5.84
C THR A 77 22.53 -1.29 7.19
N ASP A 78 22.78 -2.14 8.19
CA ASP A 78 23.08 -1.72 9.56
C ASP A 78 24.43 -0.99 9.69
N GLU A 79 25.30 -1.08 8.68
CA GLU A 79 26.64 -0.50 8.63
C GLU A 79 26.65 1.03 8.37
N ILE A 80 25.52 1.63 7.99
CA ILE A 80 25.47 3.04 7.59
C ILE A 80 25.00 3.90 8.75
N THR A 81 25.86 4.81 9.24
CA THR A 81 25.51 5.81 10.25
C THR A 81 24.77 7.01 9.62
N GLY A 82 23.65 7.44 10.22
CA GLY A 82 22.86 8.59 9.74
C GLY A 82 21.58 8.22 8.97
N PHE A 83 20.90 9.23 8.42
CA PHE A 83 19.68 9.06 7.63
C PHE A 83 20.02 8.75 6.17
N VAL A 84 19.49 7.64 5.65
CA VAL A 84 19.63 7.24 4.24
C VAL A 84 18.25 7.16 3.61
N VAL A 85 18.08 7.83 2.47
CA VAL A 85 16.86 7.73 1.69
C VAL A 85 16.81 6.36 1.03
N LEU A 86 15.94 5.47 1.51
CA LEU A 86 15.68 4.19 0.87
C LEU A 86 14.82 4.41 -0.40
N PRO A 87 15.20 3.82 -1.54
CA PRO A 87 14.44 3.96 -2.77
C PRO A 87 13.02 3.39 -2.58
N ARG A 88 12.02 4.04 -3.16
CA ARG A 88 10.60 3.60 -3.26
C ARG A 88 9.80 3.41 -1.96
N ARG A 89 10.44 3.39 -0.78
CA ARG A 89 9.76 3.22 0.53
C ARG A 89 8.70 4.30 0.80
N TRP A 90 8.98 5.53 0.40
CA TRP A 90 8.14 6.70 0.67
C TRP A 90 6.85 6.76 -0.18
N CYS A 91 6.68 5.92 -1.21
CA CYS A 91 5.51 6.03 -2.09
C CYS A 91 4.20 5.74 -1.36
N VAL A 92 4.16 4.69 -0.54
CA VAL A 92 2.96 4.33 0.24
C VAL A 92 2.70 5.35 1.35
N GLU A 93 3.73 5.78 2.07
CA GLU A 93 3.62 6.81 3.12
C GLU A 93 3.09 8.14 2.56
N ARG A 94 3.57 8.54 1.39
CA ARG A 94 3.06 9.73 0.68
C ARG A 94 1.60 9.56 0.26
N SER A 95 1.21 8.36 -0.18
CA SER A 95 -0.18 8.04 -0.52
C SER A 95 -1.09 8.19 0.70
N PHE A 96 -0.66 7.68 1.87
CA PHE A 96 -1.35 7.92 3.14
C PHE A 96 -1.46 9.41 3.48
N ALA A 97 -0.37 10.19 3.32
CA ALA A 97 -0.41 11.62 3.57
C ALA A 97 -1.45 12.34 2.70
N TRP A 98 -1.63 11.91 1.43
CA TRP A 98 -2.70 12.45 0.58
C TRP A 98 -4.09 12.04 1.06
N LEU A 99 -4.28 10.79 1.45
CA LEU A 99 -5.56 10.29 1.98
C LEU A 99 -5.98 11.04 3.24
N LEU A 100 -5.02 11.38 4.12
CA LEU A 100 -5.28 12.15 5.34
C LEU A 100 -5.79 13.57 5.08
N ARG A 101 -5.68 14.10 3.84
CA ARG A 101 -6.33 15.38 3.47
C ARG A 101 -7.85 15.26 3.41
N SER A 102 -8.38 14.05 3.28
CA SER A 102 -9.82 13.79 3.40
C SER A 102 -10.16 13.65 4.87
N ARG A 103 -10.92 14.60 5.43
CA ARG A 103 -11.26 14.65 6.86
C ARG A 103 -11.78 13.32 7.42
N ARG A 104 -12.57 12.57 6.64
CA ARG A 104 -13.11 11.26 7.03
C ARG A 104 -12.05 10.16 7.21
N LEU A 105 -10.84 10.33 6.68
CA LEU A 105 -9.75 9.35 6.81
C LEU A 105 -8.77 9.71 7.95
N VAL A 106 -8.86 10.91 8.53
CA VAL A 106 -7.98 11.33 9.65
C VAL A 106 -8.19 10.48 10.89
N ARG A 107 -9.41 9.99 11.10
CA ARG A 107 -9.76 9.06 12.18
C ARG A 107 -10.55 7.90 11.61
N ASP A 108 -10.70 6.87 12.43
CA ASP A 108 -11.53 5.72 12.07
C ASP A 108 -12.99 6.02 12.42
N TYR A 109 -13.74 6.57 11.47
CA TYR A 109 -15.17 6.90 11.64
C TYR A 109 -16.09 5.76 11.22
N GLU A 110 -15.64 4.92 10.30
CA GLU A 110 -16.50 3.91 9.69
C GLU A 110 -16.74 2.76 10.67
N ARG A 111 -17.91 2.12 10.63
CA ARG A 111 -18.18 0.96 11.51
C ARG A 111 -17.67 -0.34 10.91
N ARG A 112 -17.75 -0.46 9.57
CA ARG A 112 -17.40 -1.67 8.84
C ARG A 112 -16.14 -1.46 7.99
N PRO A 113 -15.29 -2.50 7.82
CA PRO A 113 -14.09 -2.42 6.99
C PRO A 113 -14.37 -2.05 5.53
N ASP A 114 -15.41 -2.62 4.93
CA ASP A 114 -15.83 -2.37 3.55
C ASP A 114 -16.20 -0.89 3.32
N SER A 115 -16.90 -0.26 4.27
CA SER A 115 -17.17 1.19 4.23
C SER A 115 -15.90 2.03 4.34
N SER A 116 -14.94 1.60 5.16
CA SER A 116 -13.62 2.25 5.29
C SER A 116 -12.83 2.17 3.99
N GLU A 117 -12.79 1.00 3.36
CA GLU A 117 -12.13 0.84 2.07
C GLU A 117 -12.82 1.66 0.96
N ALA A 118 -14.16 1.71 0.93
CA ALA A 118 -14.90 2.54 -0.02
C ALA A 118 -14.55 4.02 0.13
N MET A 119 -14.40 4.53 1.36
CA MET A 119 -13.98 5.91 1.61
C MET A 119 -12.55 6.17 1.11
N ILE A 120 -11.65 5.20 1.26
CA ILE A 120 -10.27 5.30 0.73
C ILE A 120 -10.29 5.34 -0.80
N ARG A 121 -11.05 4.44 -1.44
CA ARG A 121 -11.23 4.43 -2.90
C ARG A 121 -11.78 5.78 -3.39
N TRP A 122 -12.83 6.30 -2.74
CA TRP A 122 -13.42 7.60 -3.06
C TRP A 122 -12.41 8.75 -2.96
N SER A 123 -11.66 8.80 -1.85
CA SER A 123 -10.60 9.80 -1.64
C SER A 123 -9.55 9.77 -2.76
N MET A 124 -9.14 8.56 -3.14
CA MET A 124 -8.13 8.37 -4.18
C MET A 124 -8.66 8.75 -5.56
N THR A 125 -9.90 8.38 -5.90
CA THR A 125 -10.55 8.78 -7.15
C THR A 125 -10.57 10.29 -7.31
N MET A 126 -10.94 11.04 -6.27
CA MET A 126 -10.90 12.52 -6.32
C MET A 126 -9.50 13.06 -6.59
N LEU A 127 -8.46 12.47 -5.99
CA LEU A 127 -7.08 12.88 -6.21
C LEU A 127 -6.62 12.56 -7.63
N MET A 128 -6.93 11.36 -8.14
CA MET A 128 -6.59 10.93 -9.49
C MET A 128 -7.27 11.80 -10.55
N ILE A 129 -8.57 12.11 -10.38
CA ILE A 129 -9.31 13.02 -11.26
C ILE A 129 -8.67 14.41 -11.30
N ARG A 130 -8.30 14.97 -10.14
CA ARG A 130 -7.64 16.28 -10.08
C ARG A 130 -6.28 16.29 -10.77
N ARG A 131 -5.53 15.19 -10.72
CA ARG A 131 -4.24 15.06 -11.44
C ARG A 131 -4.44 14.93 -12.93
N LEU A 132 -5.46 14.19 -13.36
CA LEU A 132 -5.79 14.02 -14.77
C LEU A 132 -6.29 15.32 -15.40
N ALA A 133 -7.12 16.08 -14.68
CA ALA A 133 -7.67 17.36 -15.14
C ALA A 133 -6.75 18.57 -14.90
N GLY A 134 -5.66 18.39 -14.15
CA GLY A 134 -4.71 19.47 -13.87
C GLY A 134 -3.94 19.87 -15.13
N PRO A 135 -3.50 21.14 -15.25
CA PRO A 135 -2.60 21.54 -16.32
C PRO A 135 -1.35 20.65 -16.27
N ARG A 136 -0.94 20.12 -17.42
CA ARG A 136 0.32 19.37 -17.52
C ARG A 136 1.44 20.30 -17.08
N GLN A 137 2.03 20.03 -15.91
CA GLN A 137 3.21 20.77 -15.47
C GLN A 137 4.30 20.53 -16.52
N ALA A 138 4.72 21.61 -17.18
CA ALA A 138 5.76 21.62 -18.19
C ALA A 138 7.13 21.36 -17.57
#